data_AF-A0A7L3BG21-F1
#
_entry.id   AF-A0A7L3BG21-F1
#
_cell.length_a   1.000
_cell.length_b   1.000
_cell.length_c   1.000
_cell.angle_alpha   90.00
_cell.angle_beta   90.00
_cell.angle_gamma   90.00
#
_symmetry.space_group_name_H-M   'P 1'
#
loop_
_entity.id
_entity.type
_entity.pdbx_description
1 polymer ?
#
loop_
_entity_poly.entity_id
_entity_poly.type
_entity_poly.pdbx_seq_one_letter_code
_entity_poly.pdbx_strand_id
1 'polypeptide(L)'
;SGNFLKELSLIPFLCPERAPAEFVRFHPQYQEVNGTLPLIRFNGAQVNPKFKQTDVLQLLWTSCPILPEKATPLSIKEQEGSSLGAQEQLEQVLTMLNVNLDPPLDKVINNCRNICNITTLDEDMVKTRAKVLRSIYEFLSTEKREFRFQLRGVSFVMVEEGWKLLKPEEVVINLEYESDFKPYLYKLPLELGTFHQLFKHLGTEDIISTKQYVEVLGRIFKNSEGKQLDPNEMRTVKRVVSGLFKSLQNDSVKVRNDLENMRDFALYLPSQDGRLVKSSILVFDDAPHYKSRIQGNIGVQMLVDLSQCYLGKDHGFHTKLIMLFPQKLRPRLLSSILEEQLDEESPKICQFGALCSLQGRLQLLLSSEQFITGLIRIMKHENDNAFLANEEKAIKKQAFMDQNMDRASRRPFSSSASRFQSDKFSFQRFYTSWNQEATSHKSERQQYKEKCPSSTGPSFSQRFFVPPTFRSVGNPVEARRWLRQARANFSAARNDLHKNANEWVCFKCYLSTKLALIAADYAVKGKSDKDVKPAALAQKIEEYSQQLEGLTNDVQTLEAYGVDSLKTRYPDLLPFPQIPNDRFTSEVAMRVMECTACIIIKLENFIQQKV
;
A
#
# COMPACT_ATOMS: atom_id res chain seq x y z
N SER A 1 -50.32 -36.63 34.55
CA SER A 1 -49.32 -37.12 33.58
C SER A 1 -48.01 -36.34 33.66
N GLY A 2 -47.97 -35.05 33.33
CA GLY A 2 -46.73 -34.28 33.07
C GLY A 2 -45.60 -34.31 34.12
N ASN A 3 -45.88 -34.49 35.42
CA ASN A 3 -44.83 -34.61 36.44
C ASN A 3 -43.95 -35.85 36.23
N PHE A 4 -44.53 -37.00 35.85
CA PHE A 4 -43.79 -38.24 35.68
C PHE A 4 -42.69 -38.13 34.62
N LEU A 5 -42.97 -37.48 33.47
CA LEU A 5 -41.95 -37.26 32.44
C LEU A 5 -40.85 -36.30 32.92
N LYS A 6 -41.19 -35.27 33.71
CA LYS A 6 -40.19 -34.36 34.29
C LYS A 6 -39.29 -35.07 35.30
N GLU A 7 -39.86 -35.89 36.17
CA GLU A 7 -39.10 -36.71 37.13
C GLU A 7 -38.20 -37.72 36.40
N LEU A 8 -38.76 -38.48 35.45
CA LEU A 8 -38.04 -39.43 34.60
C LEU A 8 -36.90 -38.76 33.82
N SER A 9 -37.07 -37.50 33.40
CA SER A 9 -36.04 -36.75 32.66
C SER A 9 -34.74 -36.58 33.43
N LEU A 10 -34.82 -36.54 34.77
CA LEU A 10 -33.69 -36.24 35.66
C LEU A 10 -32.89 -37.49 36.07
N ILE A 11 -33.49 -38.68 35.97
CA ILE A 11 -32.90 -39.94 36.43
C ILE A 11 -31.83 -40.44 35.44
N PRO A 12 -30.59 -40.72 35.87
CA PRO A 12 -29.58 -41.36 35.02
C PRO A 12 -29.78 -42.88 34.99
N PHE A 13 -30.41 -43.41 33.93
CA PHE A 13 -30.68 -44.85 33.79
C PHE A 13 -30.43 -45.42 32.38
N LEU A 14 -30.12 -44.58 31.40
CA LEU A 14 -29.89 -44.98 30.01
C LEU A 14 -28.40 -45.21 29.75
N CYS A 15 -28.03 -46.23 29.00
CA CYS A 15 -26.68 -46.30 28.42
C CYS A 15 -26.59 -45.30 27.26
N PRO A 16 -25.57 -44.42 27.18
CA PRO A 16 -25.39 -43.55 26.03
C PRO A 16 -25.10 -44.35 24.75
N GLU A 17 -25.45 -43.78 23.58
CA GLU A 17 -24.99 -44.31 22.30
C GLU A 17 -23.46 -44.23 22.24
N ARG A 18 -22.78 -45.32 21.89
CA ARG A 18 -21.31 -45.41 21.96
C ARG A 18 -20.68 -44.85 20.68
N ALA A 19 -19.69 -43.97 20.84
CA ALA A 19 -18.93 -43.44 19.71
C ALA A 19 -18.12 -44.55 18.99
N PRO A 20 -17.99 -44.49 17.65
CA PRO A 20 -17.10 -45.35 16.87
C PRO A 20 -15.67 -45.38 17.42
N ALA A 21 -15.00 -46.53 17.25
CA ALA A 21 -13.61 -46.70 17.70
C ALA A 21 -12.64 -45.68 17.07
N GLU A 22 -12.91 -45.21 15.84
CA GLU A 22 -12.17 -44.11 15.20
C GLU A 22 -12.28 -42.78 15.98
N PHE A 23 -13.44 -42.47 16.56
CA PHE A 23 -13.66 -41.25 17.32
C PHE A 23 -13.10 -41.36 18.75
N VAL A 24 -13.26 -42.52 19.41
CA VAL A 24 -12.70 -42.76 20.76
C VAL A 24 -11.17 -42.79 20.75
N ARG A 25 -10.54 -43.38 19.71
CA ARG A 25 -9.09 -43.30 19.45
C ARG A 25 -8.62 -41.86 19.24
N PHE A 26 -9.47 -40.99 18.69
CA PHE A 26 -9.16 -39.59 18.46
C PHE A 26 -9.30 -38.75 19.75
N HIS A 27 -10.43 -38.87 20.44
CA HIS A 27 -10.69 -38.23 21.74
C HIS A 27 -11.75 -39.04 22.51
N PRO A 28 -11.57 -39.29 23.83
CA PRO A 28 -12.58 -39.97 24.67
C PRO A 28 -13.98 -39.38 24.54
N GLN A 29 -15.00 -40.23 24.68
CA GLN A 29 -16.39 -39.79 24.64
C GLN A 29 -16.73 -38.93 25.88
N TYR A 30 -17.72 -38.04 25.75
CA TYR A 30 -18.16 -37.18 26.84
C TYR A 30 -18.51 -37.98 28.09
N GLN A 31 -17.88 -37.62 29.22
CA GLN A 31 -17.98 -38.30 30.52
C GLN A 31 -17.43 -39.75 30.57
N GLU A 32 -16.70 -40.21 29.55
CA GLU A 32 -15.98 -41.49 29.60
C GLU A 32 -14.82 -41.43 30.61
N VAL A 33 -14.74 -42.42 31.49
CA VAL A 33 -13.66 -42.58 32.49
C VAL A 33 -13.16 -44.02 32.42
N ASN A 34 -11.86 -44.19 32.17
CA ASN A 34 -11.21 -45.51 32.06
C ASN A 34 -11.93 -46.49 31.10
N GLY A 35 -12.41 -45.99 29.96
CA GLY A 35 -13.16 -46.77 28.96
C GLY A 35 -14.60 -47.14 29.37
N THR A 36 -15.08 -46.61 30.49
CA THR A 36 -16.45 -46.83 31.01
C THR A 36 -17.26 -45.54 30.88
N LEU A 37 -18.47 -45.66 30.34
CA LEU A 37 -19.43 -44.56 30.24
C LEU A 37 -20.47 -44.65 31.37
N PRO A 38 -20.75 -43.54 32.09
CA PRO A 38 -21.81 -43.51 33.09
C PRO A 38 -23.20 -43.58 32.44
N LEU A 39 -24.20 -43.99 33.22
CA LEU A 39 -25.60 -43.90 32.78
C LEU A 39 -26.02 -42.43 32.64
N ILE A 40 -26.73 -42.14 31.55
CA ILE A 40 -27.23 -40.82 31.21
C ILE A 40 -28.73 -40.70 31.50
N ARG A 41 -29.18 -39.45 31.60
CA ARG A 41 -30.58 -39.06 31.75
C ARG A 41 -31.07 -38.41 30.45
N PHE A 42 -32.37 -38.27 30.25
CA PHE A 42 -32.90 -37.55 29.08
C PHE A 42 -32.56 -36.05 29.12
N ASN A 43 -32.67 -35.41 30.28
CA ASN A 43 -32.55 -33.96 30.41
C ASN A 43 -31.14 -33.45 30.05
N GLY A 44 -31.06 -32.76 28.90
CA GLY A 44 -29.83 -32.23 28.30
C GLY A 44 -29.08 -33.21 27.39
N ALA A 45 -29.60 -34.41 27.14
CA ALA A 45 -29.05 -35.37 26.19
C ALA A 45 -29.57 -35.12 24.76
N GLN A 46 -28.78 -35.52 23.77
CA GLN A 46 -29.05 -35.31 22.35
C GLN A 46 -29.81 -36.50 21.74
N VAL A 47 -30.90 -36.23 21.01
CA VAL A 47 -31.57 -37.23 20.16
C VAL A 47 -30.67 -37.60 18.97
N ASN A 48 -30.68 -38.87 18.54
CA ASN A 48 -29.96 -39.33 17.35
C ASN A 48 -30.90 -39.46 16.13
N PRO A 49 -31.15 -38.39 15.36
CA PRO A 49 -31.99 -38.44 14.16
C PRO A 49 -31.26 -39.12 13.00
N LYS A 50 -31.31 -40.47 12.94
CA LYS A 50 -30.74 -41.32 11.86
C LYS A 50 -31.18 -40.96 10.42
N PHE A 51 -32.09 -40.01 10.24
CA PHE A 51 -32.66 -39.57 8.97
C PHE A 51 -32.19 -38.17 8.50
N LYS A 52 -31.40 -37.44 9.29
CA LYS A 52 -30.62 -36.28 8.78
C LYS A 52 -29.23 -36.78 8.38
N GLN A 53 -28.71 -36.32 7.23
CA GLN A 53 -27.47 -36.86 6.62
C GLN A 53 -26.20 -36.59 7.43
N THR A 54 -26.23 -35.63 8.37
CA THR A 54 -25.12 -35.33 9.27
C THR A 54 -25.15 -36.25 10.48
N ASP A 55 -24.12 -37.09 10.61
CA ASP A 55 -23.91 -37.95 11.78
C ASP A 55 -23.70 -37.11 13.04
N VAL A 56 -24.70 -37.16 13.94
CA VAL A 56 -24.75 -36.33 15.15
C VAL A 56 -23.63 -36.68 16.16
N LEU A 57 -23.03 -37.88 16.07
CA LEU A 57 -21.82 -38.20 16.84
C LEU A 57 -20.69 -37.25 16.45
N GLN A 58 -20.43 -37.04 15.16
CA GLN A 58 -19.32 -36.20 14.65
C GLN A 58 -19.41 -34.76 15.17
N LEU A 59 -20.62 -34.24 15.34
CA LEU A 59 -20.84 -32.89 15.87
C LEU A 59 -20.62 -32.77 17.39
N LEU A 60 -20.75 -33.85 18.17
CA LEU A 60 -21.00 -33.75 19.61
C LEU A 60 -20.26 -34.73 20.53
N TRP A 61 -19.62 -35.80 20.06
CA TRP A 61 -19.24 -36.95 20.90
C TRP A 61 -18.36 -36.62 22.12
N THR A 62 -17.55 -35.56 22.07
CA THR A 62 -16.69 -35.13 23.19
C THR A 62 -17.35 -34.13 24.16
N SER A 63 -18.61 -33.74 23.92
CA SER A 63 -19.25 -32.55 24.54
C SER A 63 -20.67 -32.74 25.10
N CYS A 64 -21.41 -33.74 24.61
CA CYS A 64 -22.81 -33.98 24.93
C CYS A 64 -23.12 -35.49 24.87
N PRO A 65 -23.90 -36.03 25.82
CA PRO A 65 -24.32 -37.44 25.76
C PRO A 65 -25.42 -37.61 24.71
N ILE A 66 -25.29 -38.63 23.87
CA ILE A 66 -26.26 -38.96 22.82
C ILE A 66 -27.13 -40.13 23.29
N LEU A 67 -28.44 -40.00 23.09
CA LEU A 67 -29.43 -41.01 23.45
C LEU A 67 -29.30 -42.23 22.53
N PRO A 68 -29.39 -43.46 23.08
CA PRO A 68 -29.37 -44.67 22.27
C PRO A 68 -30.65 -44.79 21.45
N GLU A 69 -30.59 -45.47 20.31
CA GLU A 69 -31.75 -45.68 19.41
C GLU A 69 -33.01 -46.19 20.14
N LYS A 70 -32.84 -47.06 21.13
CA LYS A 70 -33.94 -47.62 21.96
C LYS A 70 -34.65 -46.59 22.84
N ALA A 71 -34.05 -45.41 23.05
CA ALA A 71 -34.61 -44.29 23.79
C ALA A 71 -35.11 -43.15 22.88
N THR A 72 -35.00 -43.30 21.55
CA THR A 72 -35.44 -42.32 20.54
C THR A 72 -36.51 -42.95 19.62
N PRO A 73 -37.76 -43.12 20.09
CA PRO A 73 -38.81 -43.75 19.30
C PRO A 73 -39.15 -42.93 18.05
N LEU A 74 -39.30 -43.60 16.91
CA LEU A 74 -39.61 -42.98 15.62
C LEU A 74 -41.11 -42.65 15.44
N SER A 75 -41.97 -43.21 16.28
CA SER A 75 -43.41 -42.92 16.34
C SER A 75 -43.98 -43.31 17.70
N ILE A 76 -45.15 -42.76 18.03
CA ILE A 76 -45.95 -43.12 19.21
C ILE A 76 -47.33 -43.57 18.71
N LYS A 77 -47.95 -44.54 19.41
CA LYS A 77 -49.36 -44.88 19.16
C LYS A 77 -50.25 -43.69 19.55
N GLU A 78 -51.05 -43.20 18.61
CA GLU A 78 -51.93 -42.07 18.84
C GLU A 78 -52.91 -42.35 19.99
N GLN A 79 -53.04 -41.39 20.91
CA GLN A 79 -53.99 -41.49 22.01
C GLN A 79 -55.40 -41.09 21.55
N GLU A 80 -56.37 -41.98 21.75
CA GLU A 80 -57.78 -41.72 21.45
C GLU A 80 -58.26 -40.46 22.20
N GLY A 81 -58.87 -39.51 21.48
CA GLY A 81 -59.30 -38.22 22.02
C GLY A 81 -58.24 -37.10 21.98
N SER A 82 -57.02 -37.36 21.50
CA SER A 82 -56.03 -36.32 21.19
C SER A 82 -56.41 -35.55 19.92
N SER A 83 -56.17 -34.22 19.91
CA SER A 83 -56.37 -33.36 18.74
C SER A 83 -55.10 -33.14 17.91
N LEU A 84 -54.03 -33.88 18.21
CA LEU A 84 -52.68 -33.71 17.65
C LEU A 84 -52.23 -35.01 16.97
N GLY A 85 -51.49 -34.94 15.87
CA GLY A 85 -50.99 -36.13 15.18
C GLY A 85 -49.86 -36.84 15.94
N ALA A 86 -49.61 -38.12 15.62
CA ALA A 86 -48.56 -38.94 16.24
C ALA A 86 -47.19 -38.25 16.40
N GLN A 87 -46.79 -37.47 15.39
CA GLN A 87 -45.51 -36.74 15.37
C GLN A 87 -45.49 -35.56 16.36
N GLU A 88 -46.58 -34.80 16.46
CA GLU A 88 -46.72 -33.68 17.40
C GLU A 88 -46.76 -34.20 18.85
N GLN A 89 -47.42 -35.34 19.08
CA GLN A 89 -47.41 -36.04 20.37
C GLN A 89 -45.99 -36.49 20.77
N LEU A 90 -45.19 -37.00 19.81
CA LEU A 90 -43.78 -37.36 20.01
C LEU A 90 -42.93 -36.12 20.37
N GLU A 91 -43.04 -35.04 19.61
CA GLU A 91 -42.29 -33.80 19.86
C GLU A 91 -42.65 -33.18 21.23
N GLN A 92 -43.92 -33.26 21.66
CA GLN A 92 -44.30 -32.86 23.02
C GLN A 92 -43.68 -33.74 24.11
N VAL A 93 -43.64 -35.08 23.93
CA VAL A 93 -43.00 -35.98 24.90
C VAL A 93 -41.50 -35.70 25.00
N LEU A 94 -40.81 -35.54 23.87
CA LEU A 94 -39.38 -35.18 23.84
C LEU A 94 -39.13 -33.81 24.50
N THR A 95 -40.01 -32.82 24.26
CA THR A 95 -39.95 -31.52 24.93
C THR A 95 -40.15 -31.63 26.45
N MET A 96 -41.09 -32.45 26.93
CA MET A 96 -41.29 -32.69 28.37
C MET A 96 -40.12 -33.43 29.03
N LEU A 97 -39.38 -34.24 28.26
CA LEU A 97 -38.14 -34.91 28.69
C LEU A 97 -36.90 -33.99 28.60
N ASN A 98 -37.03 -32.77 28.09
CA ASN A 98 -35.96 -31.78 27.92
C ASN A 98 -34.71 -32.33 27.19
N VAL A 99 -34.94 -33.09 26.11
CA VAL A 99 -33.89 -33.57 25.21
C VAL A 99 -33.58 -32.53 24.12
N ASN A 100 -32.37 -32.53 23.59
CA ASN A 100 -32.02 -31.69 22.43
C ASN A 100 -32.46 -32.40 21.14
N LEU A 101 -33.36 -31.78 20.37
CA LEU A 101 -33.79 -32.28 19.05
C LEU A 101 -32.72 -32.00 17.99
N ASP A 102 -32.26 -30.75 17.90
CA ASP A 102 -31.15 -30.32 17.05
C ASP A 102 -29.88 -30.03 17.88
N PRO A 103 -28.66 -30.22 17.31
CA PRO A 103 -27.40 -30.03 18.03
C PRO A 103 -27.23 -28.64 18.69
N PRO A 104 -26.95 -28.56 20.01
CA PRO A 104 -26.68 -27.28 20.67
C PRO A 104 -25.36 -26.66 20.21
N LEU A 105 -25.39 -25.40 19.79
CA LEU A 105 -24.25 -24.67 19.22
C LEU A 105 -23.04 -24.60 20.16
N ASP A 106 -23.26 -24.40 21.46
CA ASP A 106 -22.20 -24.38 22.48
C ASP A 106 -21.49 -25.75 22.56
N LYS A 107 -22.25 -26.85 22.39
CA LYS A 107 -21.72 -28.20 22.41
C LYS A 107 -20.93 -28.52 21.15
N VAL A 108 -21.44 -28.17 19.97
CA VAL A 108 -20.70 -28.32 18.70
C VAL A 108 -19.38 -27.53 18.72
N ILE A 109 -19.39 -26.31 19.28
CA ILE A 109 -18.17 -25.49 19.42
C ILE A 109 -17.20 -26.07 20.45
N ASN A 110 -17.69 -26.60 21.57
CA ASN A 110 -16.83 -27.32 22.53
C ASN A 110 -16.22 -28.59 21.92
N ASN A 111 -16.99 -29.34 21.12
CA ASN A 111 -16.49 -30.49 20.38
C ASN A 111 -15.39 -30.08 19.40
N CYS A 112 -15.63 -29.02 18.61
CA CYS A 112 -14.63 -28.42 17.71
C CYS A 112 -13.33 -28.05 18.44
N ARG A 113 -13.41 -27.38 19.60
CA ARG A 113 -12.21 -27.05 20.42
C ARG A 113 -11.44 -28.29 20.86
N ASN A 114 -12.13 -29.30 21.39
CA ASN A 114 -11.50 -30.55 21.85
C ASN A 114 -10.73 -31.23 20.71
N ILE A 115 -11.33 -31.26 19.51
CA ILE A 115 -10.73 -31.84 18.30
C ILE A 115 -9.52 -31.03 17.80
N CYS A 116 -9.63 -29.70 17.81
CA CYS A 116 -8.58 -28.80 17.33
C CYS A 116 -7.35 -28.71 18.27
N ASN A 117 -7.53 -29.01 19.56
CA ASN A 117 -6.46 -29.02 20.55
C ASN A 117 -5.50 -30.23 20.43
N ILE A 118 -5.85 -31.24 19.64
CA ILE A 118 -5.02 -32.44 19.45
C ILE A 118 -3.94 -32.18 18.38
N THR A 119 -2.69 -32.22 18.82
CA THR A 119 -1.49 -31.89 18.02
C THR A 119 -0.73 -33.13 17.50
N THR A 120 -0.75 -34.24 18.25
CA THR A 120 -0.14 -35.52 17.86
C THR A 120 -1.13 -36.37 17.09
N LEU A 121 -0.80 -36.75 15.86
CA LEU A 121 -1.73 -37.38 14.91
C LEU A 121 -1.01 -38.43 14.07
N ASP A 122 -1.73 -39.50 13.74
CA ASP A 122 -1.41 -40.38 12.61
C ASP A 122 -2.26 -40.04 11.37
N GLU A 123 -2.00 -40.72 10.26
CA GLU A 123 -2.65 -40.47 8.97
C GLU A 123 -4.17 -40.69 9.00
N ASP A 124 -4.67 -41.65 9.79
CA ASP A 124 -6.11 -41.88 9.92
C ASP A 124 -6.75 -40.83 10.83
N MET A 125 -6.07 -40.45 11.92
CA MET A 125 -6.52 -39.35 12.78
C MET A 125 -6.68 -38.05 11.98
N VAL A 126 -5.80 -37.78 11.01
CA VAL A 126 -5.96 -36.65 10.08
C VAL A 126 -7.22 -36.82 9.21
N LYS A 127 -7.47 -38.00 8.63
CA LYS A 127 -8.69 -38.29 7.84
C LYS A 127 -9.96 -38.12 8.69
N THR A 128 -9.99 -38.68 9.91
CA THR A 128 -11.09 -38.57 10.86
C THR A 128 -11.33 -37.11 11.26
N ARG A 129 -10.27 -36.35 11.60
CA ARG A 129 -10.38 -34.90 11.87
C ARG A 129 -10.94 -34.14 10.66
N ALA A 130 -10.49 -34.47 9.45
CA ALA A 130 -10.91 -33.78 8.24
C ALA A 130 -12.34 -34.12 7.78
N LYS A 131 -12.85 -35.31 8.12
CA LYS A 131 -14.26 -35.69 8.00
C LYS A 131 -15.11 -34.89 8.98
N VAL A 132 -14.75 -34.94 10.27
CA VAL A 132 -15.50 -34.29 11.35
C VAL A 132 -15.54 -32.77 11.24
N LEU A 133 -14.39 -32.12 10.97
CA LEU A 133 -14.35 -30.67 10.84
C LEU A 133 -15.19 -30.17 9.66
N ARG A 134 -15.30 -30.93 8.54
CA ARG A 134 -16.23 -30.57 7.46
C ARG A 134 -17.68 -30.53 7.92
N SER A 135 -18.16 -31.55 8.63
CA SER A 135 -19.53 -31.54 9.16
C SER A 135 -19.76 -30.45 10.21
N ILE A 136 -18.74 -30.08 10.99
CA ILE A 136 -18.78 -28.90 11.86
C ILE A 136 -18.86 -27.60 11.03
N TYR A 137 -18.13 -27.49 9.92
CA TYR A 137 -18.23 -26.32 9.02
C TYR A 137 -19.61 -26.23 8.35
N GLU A 138 -20.18 -27.36 7.91
CA GLU A 138 -21.53 -27.46 7.35
C GLU A 138 -22.58 -26.96 8.35
N PHE A 139 -22.53 -27.46 9.59
CA PHE A 139 -23.40 -27.01 10.67
C PHE A 139 -23.25 -25.50 10.93
N LEU A 140 -22.02 -25.02 11.18
CA LEU A 140 -21.75 -23.61 11.48
C LEU A 140 -22.02 -22.66 10.30
N SER A 141 -22.04 -23.15 9.06
CA SER A 141 -22.41 -22.35 7.87
C SER A 141 -23.93 -22.18 7.70
N THR A 142 -24.75 -23.00 8.38
CA THR A 142 -26.22 -22.85 8.39
C THR A 142 -26.76 -22.13 9.63
N GLU A 143 -25.91 -21.97 10.65
CA GLU A 143 -26.23 -21.28 11.90
C GLU A 143 -26.42 -19.77 11.70
N LYS A 144 -27.38 -19.18 12.45
CA LYS A 144 -27.73 -17.75 12.39
C LYS A 144 -27.36 -16.98 13.67
N ARG A 145 -27.06 -17.69 14.76
CA ARG A 145 -26.59 -17.12 16.02
C ARG A 145 -25.14 -16.61 15.88
N GLU A 146 -24.80 -15.56 16.61
CA GLU A 146 -23.43 -15.01 16.66
C GLU A 146 -22.54 -15.90 17.55
N PHE A 147 -21.46 -16.45 16.99
CA PHE A 147 -20.52 -17.34 17.68
C PHE A 147 -19.04 -17.01 17.49
N ARG A 148 -18.68 -15.93 16.78
CA ARG A 148 -17.30 -15.54 16.48
C ARG A 148 -16.42 -15.45 17.72
N PHE A 149 -16.95 -14.87 18.79
CA PHE A 149 -16.22 -14.71 20.06
C PHE A 149 -15.90 -16.05 20.74
N GLN A 150 -16.62 -17.13 20.43
CA GLN A 150 -16.40 -18.46 21.00
C GLN A 150 -15.31 -19.24 20.26
N LEU A 151 -15.18 -19.06 18.93
CA LEU A 151 -14.10 -19.66 18.13
C LEU A 151 -12.85 -18.76 18.00
N ARG A 152 -12.88 -17.53 18.54
CA ARG A 152 -11.76 -16.59 18.51
C ARG A 152 -10.47 -17.20 19.02
N GLY A 153 -9.44 -17.23 18.17
CA GLY A 153 -8.11 -17.73 18.52
C GLY A 153 -7.95 -19.25 18.52
N VAL A 154 -9.00 -20.02 18.20
CA VAL A 154 -8.90 -21.47 17.97
C VAL A 154 -8.27 -21.69 16.59
N SER A 155 -7.16 -22.43 16.55
CA SER A 155 -6.60 -22.92 15.28
C SER A 155 -7.50 -24.03 14.75
N PHE A 156 -8.36 -23.74 13.79
CA PHE A 156 -9.42 -24.66 13.34
C PHE A 156 -9.55 -24.77 11.81
N VAL A 157 -8.93 -23.88 11.03
CA VAL A 157 -8.90 -23.95 9.57
C VAL A 157 -7.84 -24.96 9.14
N MET A 158 -8.26 -26.00 8.42
CA MET A 158 -7.33 -27.03 7.91
C MET A 158 -6.51 -26.51 6.73
N VAL A 159 -5.20 -26.75 6.76
CA VAL A 159 -4.26 -26.58 5.65
C VAL A 159 -3.31 -27.78 5.59
N GLU A 160 -2.47 -27.86 4.55
CA GLU A 160 -1.46 -28.93 4.39
C GLU A 160 -2.13 -30.32 4.51
N GLU A 161 -3.13 -30.55 3.65
CA GLU A 161 -3.95 -31.78 3.59
C GLU A 161 -4.68 -32.16 4.89
N GLY A 162 -4.76 -31.24 5.86
CA GLY A 162 -5.40 -31.44 7.15
C GLY A 162 -4.43 -31.80 8.28
N TRP A 163 -3.12 -31.92 8.01
CA TRP A 163 -2.10 -32.10 9.04
C TRP A 163 -2.00 -30.89 9.97
N LYS A 164 -2.09 -29.68 9.42
CA LYS A 164 -1.93 -28.42 10.16
C LYS A 164 -3.26 -27.67 10.29
N LEU A 165 -3.50 -27.12 11.48
CA LEU A 165 -4.61 -26.20 11.75
C LEU A 165 -4.08 -24.77 11.95
N LEU A 166 -4.82 -23.80 11.43
CA LEU A 166 -4.53 -22.37 11.53
C LEU A 166 -5.74 -21.59 12.06
N LYS A 167 -5.47 -20.41 12.60
CA LYS A 167 -6.54 -19.46 12.97
C LYS A 167 -7.06 -18.78 11.71
N PRO A 168 -8.34 -18.36 11.65
CA PRO A 168 -8.89 -17.63 10.50
C PRO A 168 -8.05 -16.43 10.08
N GLU A 169 -7.50 -15.68 11.05
CA GLU A 169 -6.65 -14.52 10.81
C GLU A 169 -5.28 -14.87 10.18
N GLU A 170 -4.85 -16.14 10.21
CA GLU A 170 -3.60 -16.63 9.61
C GLU A 170 -3.80 -17.17 8.18
N VAL A 171 -5.01 -17.03 7.64
CA VAL A 171 -5.43 -17.46 6.31
C VAL A 171 -6.01 -16.28 5.52
N VAL A 172 -5.83 -16.28 4.20
CA VAL A 172 -6.51 -15.37 3.26
C VAL A 172 -7.04 -16.15 2.05
N ILE A 173 -8.09 -15.65 1.38
CA ILE A 173 -8.67 -16.33 0.21
C ILE A 173 -7.75 -16.20 -1.01
N ASN A 174 -7.24 -14.99 -1.28
CA ASN A 174 -6.33 -14.73 -2.39
C ASN A 174 -4.94 -14.35 -1.86
N LEU A 175 -3.96 -15.21 -2.15
CA LEU A 175 -2.56 -15.01 -1.78
C LEU A 175 -1.68 -15.12 -3.03
N GLU A 176 -1.09 -14.01 -3.45
CA GLU A 176 0.00 -14.02 -4.44
C GLU A 176 1.29 -14.54 -3.78
N TYR A 177 2.11 -15.26 -4.55
CA TYR A 177 3.41 -15.79 -4.08
C TYR A 177 3.31 -16.64 -2.79
N GLU A 178 2.29 -17.50 -2.67
CA GLU A 178 2.00 -18.33 -1.49
C GLU A 178 3.24 -19.02 -0.87
N SER A 179 4.17 -19.49 -1.69
CA SER A 179 5.45 -20.10 -1.28
C SER A 179 6.33 -19.18 -0.42
N ASP A 180 6.30 -17.87 -0.68
CA ASP A 180 7.11 -16.89 0.05
C ASP A 180 6.48 -16.51 1.41
N PHE A 181 5.22 -16.90 1.68
CA PHE A 181 4.49 -16.57 2.90
C PHE A 181 4.40 -17.71 3.92
N LYS A 182 4.61 -18.96 3.51
CA LYS A 182 4.69 -20.11 4.45
C LYS A 182 5.98 -20.03 5.29
N PRO A 183 5.95 -20.44 6.57
CA PRO A 183 4.83 -21.02 7.33
C PRO A 183 3.97 -19.98 8.07
N TYR A 184 4.01 -18.70 7.68
CA TYR A 184 3.45 -17.57 8.44
C TYR A 184 2.05 -17.10 7.98
N LEU A 185 1.73 -17.18 6.70
CA LEU A 185 0.40 -16.88 6.17
C LEU A 185 0.07 -17.87 5.04
N TYR A 186 -1.18 -18.34 5.00
CA TYR A 186 -1.62 -19.37 4.06
C TYR A 186 -2.77 -18.89 3.19
N LYS A 187 -2.88 -19.50 2.02
CA LYS A 187 -4.09 -19.42 1.19
C LYS A 187 -5.13 -20.40 1.72
N LEU A 188 -6.42 -20.04 1.65
CA LEU A 188 -7.51 -20.97 1.92
C LEU A 188 -7.50 -22.11 0.87
N PRO A 189 -7.46 -23.40 1.28
CA PRO A 189 -7.50 -24.53 0.34
C PRO A 189 -8.82 -24.57 -0.45
N LEU A 190 -8.75 -25.05 -1.70
CA LEU A 190 -9.90 -25.04 -2.63
C LEU A 190 -11.03 -25.96 -2.15
N GLU A 191 -10.68 -27.03 -1.45
CA GLU A 191 -11.55 -28.03 -0.84
C GLU A 191 -12.39 -27.45 0.31
N LEU A 192 -11.99 -26.28 0.81
CA LEU A 192 -12.70 -25.51 1.84
C LEU A 192 -13.39 -24.25 1.28
N GLY A 193 -13.31 -24.03 -0.05
CA GLY A 193 -13.88 -22.87 -0.71
C GLY A 193 -15.39 -22.72 -0.52
N THR A 194 -16.13 -23.82 -0.40
CA THR A 194 -17.58 -23.82 -0.08
C THR A 194 -17.90 -23.13 1.25
N PHE A 195 -16.99 -23.17 2.22
CA PHE A 195 -17.16 -22.59 3.55
C PHE A 195 -16.51 -21.19 3.68
N HIS A 196 -16.14 -20.54 2.57
CA HIS A 196 -15.40 -19.27 2.61
C HIS A 196 -16.10 -18.18 3.45
N GLN A 197 -17.44 -18.13 3.44
CA GLN A 197 -18.21 -17.15 4.23
C GLN A 197 -18.10 -17.40 5.75
N LEU A 198 -18.03 -18.66 6.19
CA LEU A 198 -17.81 -19.01 7.60
C LEU A 198 -16.42 -18.51 8.05
N PHE A 199 -15.38 -18.76 7.26
CA PHE A 199 -14.04 -18.28 7.58
C PHE A 199 -13.95 -16.75 7.57
N LYS A 200 -14.61 -16.06 6.61
CA LYS A 200 -14.69 -14.59 6.59
C LYS A 200 -15.42 -14.01 7.80
N HIS A 201 -16.54 -14.60 8.20
CA HIS A 201 -17.25 -14.21 9.42
C HIS A 201 -16.35 -14.30 10.66
N LEU A 202 -15.45 -15.29 10.70
CA LEU A 202 -14.58 -15.55 11.86
C LEU A 202 -13.27 -14.74 11.85
N GLY A 203 -12.66 -14.46 10.68
CA GLY A 203 -11.49 -13.59 10.59
C GLY A 203 -10.57 -13.74 9.37
N THR A 204 -10.90 -14.59 8.40
CA THR A 204 -10.17 -14.73 7.13
C THR A 204 -10.48 -13.58 6.18
N GLU A 205 -9.47 -12.98 5.58
CA GLU A 205 -9.60 -11.83 4.68
C GLU A 205 -9.58 -12.25 3.20
N ASP A 206 -10.17 -11.44 2.31
CA ASP A 206 -10.16 -11.71 0.86
C ASP A 206 -8.75 -11.61 0.25
N ILE A 207 -7.94 -10.70 0.79
CA ILE A 207 -6.53 -10.41 0.48
C ILE A 207 -5.81 -10.02 1.78
N ILE A 208 -4.48 -9.99 1.79
CA ILE A 208 -3.70 -9.67 2.99
C ILE A 208 -4.00 -8.26 3.51
N SER A 209 -4.49 -8.17 4.75
CA SER A 209 -4.78 -6.92 5.45
C SER A 209 -3.53 -6.26 6.05
N THR A 210 -3.63 -4.95 6.36
CA THR A 210 -2.61 -4.20 7.12
C THR A 210 -2.19 -4.94 8.39
N LYS A 211 -3.18 -5.48 9.12
CA LYS A 211 -2.98 -6.21 10.37
C LYS A 211 -2.18 -7.50 10.14
N GLN A 212 -2.54 -8.29 9.13
CA GLN A 212 -1.85 -9.55 8.82
C GLN A 212 -0.39 -9.33 8.41
N TYR A 213 -0.07 -8.27 7.65
CA TYR A 213 1.33 -7.92 7.36
C TYR A 213 2.13 -7.64 8.64
N VAL A 214 1.58 -6.86 9.58
CA VAL A 214 2.21 -6.58 10.88
C VAL A 214 2.33 -7.84 11.75
N GLU A 215 1.31 -8.70 11.76
CA GLU A 215 1.30 -9.97 12.51
C GLU A 215 2.24 -11.03 11.92
N VAL A 216 2.52 -11.02 10.61
CA VAL A 216 3.59 -11.85 10.01
C VAL A 216 4.96 -11.33 10.45
N LEU A 217 5.25 -10.03 10.32
CA LEU A 217 6.50 -9.43 10.78
C LEU A 217 6.75 -9.68 12.27
N GLY A 218 5.71 -9.54 13.10
CA GLY A 218 5.76 -9.81 14.54
C GLY A 218 5.96 -11.29 14.89
N ARG A 219 5.52 -12.24 14.05
CA ARG A 219 5.78 -13.68 14.24
C ARG A 219 7.19 -14.06 13.81
N ILE A 220 7.70 -13.54 12.69
CA ILE A 220 9.09 -13.73 12.26
C ILE A 220 10.06 -13.14 13.30
N PHE A 221 9.77 -11.94 13.84
CA PHE A 221 10.59 -11.34 14.90
C PHE A 221 10.61 -12.18 16.19
N LYS A 222 9.48 -12.81 16.55
CA LYS A 222 9.41 -13.72 17.72
C LYS A 222 10.21 -15.00 17.51
N ASN A 223 10.10 -15.62 16.33
CA ASN A 223 10.83 -16.86 16.01
C ASN A 223 12.35 -16.63 15.92
N SER A 224 12.77 -15.50 15.34
CA SER A 224 14.18 -15.15 15.19
C SER A 224 14.80 -14.49 16.44
N GLU A 225 14.01 -14.06 17.43
CA GLU A 225 14.47 -13.35 18.64
C GLU A 225 15.33 -12.09 18.34
N GLY A 226 15.18 -11.48 17.16
CA GLY A 226 16.03 -10.36 16.71
C GLY A 226 17.45 -10.76 16.26
N LYS A 227 17.69 -12.05 16.03
CA LYS A 227 18.89 -12.58 15.35
C LYS A 227 18.83 -12.26 13.85
N GLN A 228 19.90 -12.59 13.13
CA GLN A 228 19.92 -12.49 11.68
C GLN A 228 18.99 -13.56 11.07
N LEU A 229 18.14 -13.16 10.13
CA LEU A 229 17.14 -14.04 9.51
C LEU A 229 17.79 -14.98 8.49
N ASP A 230 17.18 -16.16 8.30
CA ASP A 230 17.57 -17.06 7.21
C ASP A 230 17.11 -16.53 5.82
N PRO A 231 17.66 -17.03 4.70
CA PRO A 231 17.34 -16.55 3.36
C PRO A 231 15.85 -16.66 2.96
N ASN A 232 15.10 -17.60 3.54
CA ASN A 232 13.67 -17.77 3.30
C ASN A 232 12.86 -16.80 4.17
N GLU A 233 13.14 -16.68 5.47
CA GLU A 233 12.53 -15.65 6.31
C GLU A 233 12.76 -14.23 5.76
N MET A 234 13.98 -13.94 5.29
CA MET A 234 14.29 -12.67 4.62
C MET A 234 13.49 -12.48 3.31
N ARG A 235 13.17 -13.55 2.57
CA ARG A 235 12.27 -13.51 1.40
C ARG A 235 10.85 -13.14 1.83
N THR A 236 10.32 -13.80 2.86
CA THR A 236 9.01 -13.47 3.45
C THR A 236 8.93 -12.03 3.92
N VAL A 237 9.92 -11.56 4.68
CA VAL A 237 9.98 -10.16 5.15
C VAL A 237 10.01 -9.18 3.98
N LYS A 238 10.83 -9.42 2.95
CA LYS A 238 10.88 -8.55 1.76
C LYS A 238 9.57 -8.52 0.99
N ARG A 239 8.80 -9.62 0.95
CA ARG A 239 7.44 -9.67 0.38
C ARG A 239 6.42 -8.92 1.21
N VAL A 240 6.40 -9.16 2.52
CA VAL A 240 5.47 -8.52 3.47
C VAL A 240 5.66 -7.01 3.51
N VAL A 241 6.91 -6.53 3.51
CA VAL A 241 7.23 -5.10 3.39
C VAL A 241 6.77 -4.54 2.04
N SER A 242 6.99 -5.27 0.94
CA SER A 242 6.48 -4.87 -0.39
C SER A 242 4.97 -4.68 -0.38
N GLY A 243 4.23 -5.64 0.21
CA GLY A 243 2.78 -5.61 0.32
C GLY A 243 2.29 -4.43 1.16
N LEU A 244 2.80 -4.30 2.39
CA LEU A 244 2.44 -3.21 3.31
C LEU A 244 2.67 -1.81 2.69
N PHE A 245 3.81 -1.61 2.03
CA PHE A 245 4.15 -0.33 1.39
C PHE A 245 3.28 -0.05 0.14
N LYS A 246 2.87 -1.08 -0.61
CA LYS A 246 1.91 -0.95 -1.72
C LYS A 246 0.48 -0.69 -1.23
N SER A 247 0.06 -1.31 -0.13
CA SER A 247 -1.21 -0.96 0.54
C SER A 247 -1.20 0.49 1.00
N LEU A 248 -0.11 0.96 1.63
CA LEU A 248 0.07 2.36 2.05
C LEU A 248 0.13 3.34 0.87
N GLN A 249 0.59 2.91 -0.31
CA GLN A 249 0.52 3.70 -1.54
C GLN A 249 -0.92 3.83 -2.05
N ASN A 250 -1.68 2.73 -2.05
CA ASN A 250 -3.00 2.65 -2.70
C ASN A 250 -4.13 3.24 -1.84
N ASP A 251 -4.09 3.04 -0.52
CA ASP A 251 -5.08 3.56 0.44
C ASP A 251 -4.36 4.06 1.70
N SER A 252 -3.65 5.18 1.53
CA SER A 252 -2.80 5.76 2.57
C SER A 252 -3.59 6.17 3.82
N VAL A 253 -4.86 6.58 3.67
CA VAL A 253 -5.70 7.02 4.79
C VAL A 253 -6.14 5.82 5.62
N LYS A 254 -6.67 4.76 5.01
CA LYS A 254 -7.07 3.55 5.73
C LYS A 254 -5.88 2.88 6.41
N VAL A 255 -4.79 2.64 5.67
CA VAL A 255 -3.61 1.94 6.20
C VAL A 255 -2.95 2.72 7.32
N ARG A 256 -2.94 4.07 7.25
CA ARG A 256 -2.47 4.90 8.36
C ARG A 256 -3.38 4.78 9.59
N ASN A 257 -4.70 4.82 9.42
CA ASN A 257 -5.66 4.66 10.51
C ASN A 257 -5.57 3.26 11.15
N ASP A 258 -5.43 2.21 10.35
CA ASP A 258 -5.17 0.83 10.81
C ASP A 258 -3.94 0.80 11.73
N LEU A 259 -2.81 1.36 11.26
CA LEU A 259 -1.54 1.41 11.99
C LEU A 259 -1.60 2.27 13.28
N GLU A 260 -2.39 3.36 13.30
CA GLU A 260 -2.59 4.18 14.51
C GLU A 260 -3.52 3.50 15.54
N ASN A 261 -4.44 2.65 15.09
CA ASN A 261 -5.33 1.87 15.95
C ASN A 261 -4.67 0.63 16.57
N MET A 262 -3.63 0.07 15.95
CA MET A 262 -2.89 -1.12 16.43
C MET A 262 -1.95 -0.81 17.61
N ARG A 263 -2.47 -0.26 18.71
CA ARG A 263 -1.69 0.24 19.87
C ARG A 263 -0.76 -0.80 20.52
N ASP A 264 -1.14 -2.08 20.47
CA ASP A 264 -0.40 -3.18 21.11
C ASP A 264 0.64 -3.83 20.17
N PHE A 265 0.67 -3.46 18.88
CA PHE A 265 1.57 -4.05 17.89
C PHE A 265 2.75 -3.14 17.58
N ALA A 266 3.97 -3.62 17.85
CA ALA A 266 5.17 -3.02 17.32
C ALA A 266 5.36 -3.39 15.84
N LEU A 267 5.44 -2.40 14.96
CA LEU A 267 5.87 -2.61 13.57
C LEU A 267 7.38 -2.87 13.54
N TYR A 268 7.77 -4.06 13.06
CA TYR A 268 9.16 -4.43 12.77
C TYR A 268 9.45 -4.28 11.27
N LEU A 269 10.65 -3.84 10.92
CA LEU A 269 11.12 -3.73 9.53
C LEU A 269 12.54 -4.32 9.40
N PRO A 270 12.94 -4.78 8.20
CA PRO A 270 14.25 -5.35 7.94
C PRO A 270 15.37 -4.31 8.03
N SER A 271 16.40 -4.61 8.83
CA SER A 271 17.65 -3.85 8.86
C SER A 271 18.61 -4.27 7.73
N GLN A 272 19.59 -3.42 7.44
CA GLN A 272 20.63 -3.71 6.44
C GLN A 272 21.54 -4.90 6.82
N ASP A 273 21.70 -5.21 8.12
CA ASP A 273 22.41 -6.42 8.60
C ASP A 273 21.53 -7.69 8.62
N GLY A 274 20.29 -7.61 8.12
CA GLY A 274 19.44 -8.77 7.88
C GLY A 274 18.63 -9.25 9.08
N ARG A 275 18.35 -8.38 10.05
CA ARG A 275 17.49 -8.65 11.22
C ARG A 275 16.12 -8.01 11.03
N LEU A 276 15.17 -8.33 11.91
CA LEU A 276 13.98 -7.50 12.14
C LEU A 276 14.19 -6.60 13.35
N VAL A 277 13.92 -5.31 13.17
CA VAL A 277 14.11 -4.26 14.19
C VAL A 277 12.85 -3.40 14.26
N LYS A 278 12.53 -2.83 15.44
CA LYS A 278 11.41 -1.88 15.58
C LYS A 278 11.60 -0.71 14.62
N SER A 279 10.60 -0.47 13.78
CA SER A 279 10.58 0.54 12.71
C SER A 279 11.07 1.92 13.14
N SER A 280 10.68 2.41 14.33
CA SER A 280 11.06 3.72 14.87
C SER A 280 12.51 3.84 15.39
N ILE A 281 13.24 2.73 15.52
CA ILE A 281 14.67 2.71 15.86
C ILE A 281 15.52 2.83 14.59
N LEU A 282 15.04 2.27 13.48
CA LEU A 282 15.75 2.24 12.21
C LEU A 282 15.90 3.62 11.58
N VAL A 283 16.98 3.79 10.83
CA VAL A 283 17.26 4.98 10.02
C VAL A 283 17.06 4.66 8.55
N PHE A 284 16.20 5.41 7.88
CA PHE A 284 16.05 5.41 6.43
C PHE A 284 17.01 6.43 5.82
N ASP A 285 17.87 5.98 4.90
CA ASP A 285 18.61 6.88 4.02
C ASP A 285 17.62 7.60 3.11
N ASP A 286 17.39 8.89 3.34
CA ASP A 286 16.62 9.80 2.48
C ASP A 286 17.53 10.80 1.73
N ALA A 287 18.83 10.74 1.98
CA ALA A 287 19.82 11.70 1.51
C ALA A 287 21.09 10.98 1.00
N PRO A 288 20.97 10.09 -0.01
CA PRO A 288 22.05 9.19 -0.45
C PRO A 288 23.26 9.92 -1.06
N HIS A 289 23.12 11.23 -1.32
CA HIS A 289 24.21 12.12 -1.73
C HIS A 289 25.22 12.43 -0.60
N TYR A 290 24.89 12.16 0.67
CA TYR A 290 25.84 12.21 1.78
C TYR A 290 26.66 10.92 1.95
N LYS A 291 26.28 9.82 1.28
CA LYS A 291 26.90 8.50 1.45
C LYS A 291 28.41 8.43 1.13
N SER A 292 28.93 9.33 0.31
CA SER A 292 30.36 9.46 0.00
C SER A 292 31.13 10.35 0.99
N ARG A 293 30.44 11.12 1.84
CA ARG A 293 31.03 11.98 2.89
C ARG A 293 31.04 11.30 4.26
N ILE A 294 30.11 10.37 4.49
CA ILE A 294 30.04 9.54 5.69
C ILE A 294 31.21 8.54 5.68
N GLN A 295 32.06 8.58 6.69
CA GLN A 295 33.20 7.68 6.85
C GLN A 295 32.99 6.74 8.06
N GLY A 296 33.38 5.47 7.91
CA GLY A 296 33.27 4.48 8.98
C GLY A 296 31.84 4.00 9.26
N ASN A 297 31.63 3.49 10.48
CA ASN A 297 30.32 3.03 10.95
C ASN A 297 29.59 4.17 11.67
N ILE A 298 28.38 4.51 11.21
CA ILE A 298 27.52 5.56 11.77
C ILE A 298 27.01 5.19 13.19
N GLY A 299 27.07 3.91 13.58
CA GLY A 299 26.57 3.43 14.87
C GLY A 299 25.04 3.33 14.97
N VAL A 300 24.33 3.59 13.87
CA VAL A 300 22.86 3.46 13.77
C VAL A 300 22.48 2.27 12.89
N GLN A 301 21.31 1.68 13.16
CA GLN A 301 20.79 0.57 12.37
C GLN A 301 20.03 1.12 11.15
N MET A 302 20.60 0.95 9.97
CA MET A 302 19.96 1.36 8.71
C MET A 302 18.83 0.39 8.34
N LEU A 303 17.71 0.92 7.82
CA LEU A 303 16.69 0.17 7.10
C LEU A 303 17.32 -0.47 5.85
N VAL A 304 16.89 -1.67 5.46
CA VAL A 304 17.31 -2.25 4.18
C VAL A 304 16.89 -1.35 3.01
N ASP A 305 17.68 -1.33 1.93
CA ASP A 305 17.28 -0.67 0.69
C ASP A 305 15.95 -1.26 0.18
N LEU A 306 14.92 -0.39 0.12
CA LEU A 306 13.56 -0.75 -0.30
C LEU A 306 13.48 -1.23 -1.76
N SER A 307 14.51 -1.00 -2.58
CA SER A 307 14.64 -1.65 -3.89
C SER A 307 14.73 -3.17 -3.78
N GLN A 308 15.33 -3.69 -2.70
CA GLN A 308 15.37 -5.12 -2.39
C GLN A 308 14.01 -5.66 -1.87
N CYS A 309 13.12 -4.78 -1.40
CA CYS A 309 11.74 -5.09 -1.03
C CYS A 309 10.78 -4.97 -2.22
N TYR A 310 11.29 -5.05 -3.46
CA TYR A 310 10.50 -5.05 -4.70
C TYR A 310 9.64 -3.79 -4.89
N LEU A 311 10.10 -2.64 -4.39
CA LEU A 311 9.47 -1.31 -4.51
C LEU A 311 10.12 -0.43 -5.60
N GLY A 312 10.82 -1.04 -6.56
CA GLY A 312 11.53 -0.33 -7.63
C GLY A 312 12.79 0.42 -7.14
N LYS A 313 13.41 1.21 -8.02
CA LYS A 313 14.66 1.96 -7.74
C LYS A 313 14.46 3.48 -7.60
N ASP A 314 13.21 3.96 -7.57
CA ASP A 314 12.92 5.39 -7.36
C ASP A 314 13.00 5.72 -5.87
N HIS A 315 14.16 6.25 -5.47
CA HIS A 315 14.43 6.66 -4.11
C HIS A 315 13.53 7.83 -3.65
N GLY A 316 13.17 8.76 -4.55
CA GLY A 316 12.25 9.85 -4.22
C GLY A 316 10.82 9.38 -3.99
N PHE A 317 10.42 8.27 -4.62
CA PHE A 317 9.19 7.54 -4.30
C PHE A 317 9.31 6.79 -2.96
N HIS A 318 10.44 6.16 -2.65
CA HIS A 318 10.69 5.53 -1.34
C HIS A 318 10.56 6.53 -0.18
N THR A 319 11.17 7.72 -0.28
CA THR A 319 11.03 8.78 0.73
C THR A 319 9.58 9.20 0.95
N LYS A 320 8.76 9.28 -0.13
CA LYS A 320 7.32 9.57 -0.01
C LYS A 320 6.58 8.50 0.77
N LEU A 321 6.85 7.21 0.51
CA LEU A 321 6.21 6.10 1.24
C LEU A 321 6.58 6.10 2.73
N ILE A 322 7.85 6.34 3.07
CA ILE A 322 8.29 6.49 4.46
C ILE A 322 7.54 7.64 5.16
N MET A 323 7.35 8.78 4.48
CA MET A 323 6.63 9.92 5.05
C MET A 323 5.12 9.71 5.25
N LEU A 324 4.52 8.68 4.64
CA LEU A 324 3.11 8.31 4.88
C LEU A 324 2.90 7.56 6.22
N PHE A 325 3.94 6.95 6.80
CA PHE A 325 3.81 6.24 8.08
C PHE A 325 3.44 7.18 9.25
N PRO A 326 2.66 6.72 10.25
CA PRO A 326 2.46 7.44 11.50
C PRO A 326 3.77 7.78 12.19
N GLN A 327 3.89 8.98 12.79
CA GLN A 327 5.15 9.47 13.35
C GLN A 327 5.79 8.54 14.40
N LYS A 328 4.98 7.78 15.16
CA LYS A 328 5.45 6.81 16.17
C LYS A 328 6.03 5.51 15.59
N LEU A 329 5.74 5.23 14.31
CA LEU A 329 6.13 4.00 13.59
C LEU A 329 7.04 4.29 12.39
N ARG A 330 7.35 5.56 12.12
CA ARG A 330 8.19 5.97 10.99
C ARG A 330 9.68 5.77 11.35
N PRO A 331 10.49 5.16 10.48
CA PRO A 331 11.95 5.23 10.58
C PRO A 331 12.44 6.67 10.64
N ARG A 332 13.53 6.90 11.37
CA ARG A 332 14.21 8.21 11.42
C ARG A 332 14.82 8.51 10.05
N LEU A 333 14.81 9.77 9.62
CA LEU A 333 15.46 10.16 8.37
C LEU A 333 16.96 10.37 8.61
N LEU A 334 17.81 9.94 7.68
CA LEU A 334 19.26 10.16 7.75
C LEU A 334 19.58 11.66 7.78
N SER A 335 18.85 12.47 6.99
CA SER A 335 18.92 13.93 7.01
C SER A 335 18.56 14.56 8.37
N SER A 336 17.83 13.86 9.23
CA SER A 336 17.43 14.33 10.57
C SER A 336 18.41 13.93 11.70
N ILE A 337 19.49 13.22 11.37
CA ILE A 337 20.53 12.78 12.33
C ILE A 337 21.96 13.19 11.93
N LEU A 338 22.12 13.83 10.77
CA LEU A 338 23.38 14.39 10.29
C LEU A 338 23.34 15.91 10.39
N GLU A 339 24.44 16.50 10.83
CA GLU A 339 24.68 17.93 10.76
C GLU A 339 25.67 18.21 9.62
N GLU A 340 25.38 19.21 8.78
CA GLU A 340 26.31 19.67 7.74
C GLU A 340 27.03 20.93 8.24
N GLN A 341 28.28 20.74 8.66
CA GLN A 341 29.21 21.83 9.00
C GLN A 341 30.19 22.09 7.85
N LEU A 342 30.64 23.34 7.71
CA LEU A 342 31.67 23.76 6.76
C LEU A 342 33.03 23.81 7.46
N ASP A 343 34.07 23.27 6.81
CA ASP A 343 35.48 23.38 7.23
C ASP A 343 36.01 24.76 6.80
N GLU A 344 35.79 25.77 7.65
CA GLU A 344 36.27 27.14 7.43
C GLU A 344 37.77 27.30 7.71
N GLU A 345 38.36 26.43 8.54
CA GLU A 345 39.78 26.50 8.93
C GLU A 345 40.72 25.93 7.87
N SER A 346 40.30 24.89 7.13
CA SER A 346 41.16 24.22 6.14
C SER A 346 40.44 23.94 4.80
N PRO A 347 40.04 25.00 4.06
CA PRO A 347 39.31 24.90 2.79
C PRO A 347 40.11 24.16 1.72
N LYS A 348 39.82 22.87 1.55
CA LYS A 348 40.44 22.01 0.53
C LYS A 348 39.66 22.06 -0.78
N ILE A 349 40.37 22.09 -1.89
CA ILE A 349 39.77 21.93 -3.23
C ILE A 349 39.06 20.57 -3.27
N CYS A 350 37.80 20.56 -3.72
CA CYS A 350 37.04 19.32 -3.81
C CYS A 350 37.71 18.34 -4.78
N GLN A 351 38.00 17.12 -4.31
CA GLN A 351 38.69 16.08 -5.07
C GLN A 351 37.98 15.68 -6.38
N PHE A 352 36.68 15.93 -6.48
CA PHE A 352 35.86 15.68 -7.68
C PHE A 352 35.86 16.86 -8.68
N GLY A 353 36.42 18.02 -8.31
CA GLY A 353 36.43 19.23 -9.14
C GLY A 353 35.05 19.58 -9.69
N ALA A 354 34.99 19.91 -10.99
CA ALA A 354 33.74 20.21 -11.71
C ALA A 354 32.75 19.03 -11.82
N LEU A 355 33.13 17.81 -11.42
CA LEU A 355 32.22 16.66 -11.29
C LEU A 355 31.59 16.55 -9.90
N CYS A 356 31.87 17.49 -9.00
CA CYS A 356 31.29 17.53 -7.65
C CYS A 356 29.76 17.76 -7.71
N SER A 357 28.99 16.76 -7.27
CA SER A 357 27.53 16.85 -7.21
C SER A 357 27.03 17.96 -6.28
N LEU A 358 27.77 18.27 -5.20
CA LEU A 358 27.47 19.39 -4.31
C LEU A 358 27.71 20.74 -5.01
N GLN A 359 28.82 20.89 -5.77
CA GLN A 359 29.04 22.09 -6.58
C GLN A 359 27.91 22.27 -7.59
N GLY A 360 27.53 21.23 -8.33
CA GLY A 360 26.43 21.29 -9.30
C GLY A 360 25.10 21.66 -8.64
N ARG A 361 24.78 21.10 -7.46
CA ARG A 361 23.58 21.46 -6.67
C ARG A 361 23.61 22.93 -6.22
N LEU A 362 24.73 23.39 -5.68
CA LEU A 362 24.89 24.77 -5.22
C LEU A 362 24.84 25.75 -6.39
N GLN A 363 25.49 25.45 -7.52
CA GLN A 363 25.47 26.31 -8.70
C GLN A 363 24.05 26.42 -9.28
N LEU A 364 23.29 25.33 -9.37
CA LEU A 364 21.87 25.37 -9.77
C LEU A 364 20.99 26.18 -8.81
N LEU A 365 21.29 26.16 -7.51
CA LEU A 365 20.55 26.92 -6.49
C LEU A 365 20.91 28.42 -6.54
N LEU A 366 22.19 28.75 -6.58
CA LEU A 366 22.72 30.12 -6.63
C LEU A 366 22.39 30.83 -7.95
N SER A 367 22.33 30.08 -9.06
CA SER A 367 21.88 30.58 -10.37
C SER A 367 20.36 30.47 -10.57
N SER A 368 19.57 30.10 -9.56
CA SER A 368 18.12 30.07 -9.69
C SER A 368 17.53 31.48 -9.68
N GLU A 369 16.55 31.73 -10.55
CA GLU A 369 15.82 33.00 -10.64
C GLU A 369 15.23 33.41 -9.29
N GLN A 370 14.78 32.44 -8.49
CA GLN A 370 14.17 32.64 -7.18
C GLN A 370 15.20 33.14 -6.16
N PHE A 371 16.41 32.55 -6.16
CA PHE A 371 17.51 32.99 -5.29
C PHE A 371 18.04 34.38 -5.71
N ILE A 372 18.24 34.60 -7.01
CA ILE A 372 18.65 35.89 -7.57
C ILE A 372 17.61 36.98 -7.25
N THR A 373 16.32 36.69 -7.39
CA THR A 373 15.22 37.60 -7.01
C THR A 373 15.20 37.87 -5.51
N GLY A 374 15.53 36.87 -4.67
CA GLY A 374 15.71 37.03 -3.23
C GLY A 374 16.83 38.02 -2.91
N LEU A 375 18.02 37.84 -3.50
CA LEU A 375 19.14 38.79 -3.35
C LEU A 375 18.79 40.19 -3.83
N ILE A 376 18.16 40.34 -5.00
CA ILE A 376 17.72 41.64 -5.54
C ILE A 376 16.74 42.33 -4.58
N ARG A 377 15.84 41.59 -3.91
CA ARG A 377 14.93 42.15 -2.90
C ARG A 377 15.67 42.61 -1.65
N ILE A 378 16.66 41.84 -1.17
CA ILE A 378 17.50 42.22 -0.02
C ILE A 378 18.33 43.47 -0.35
N MET A 379 19.01 43.49 -1.49
CA MET A 379 19.82 44.63 -1.94
C MET A 379 18.98 45.90 -2.13
N LYS A 380 17.76 45.79 -2.68
CA LYS A 380 16.82 46.92 -2.75
C LYS A 380 16.41 47.38 -1.37
N HIS A 381 15.98 46.48 -0.49
CA HIS A 381 15.61 46.81 0.88
C HIS A 381 16.73 47.51 1.65
N GLU A 382 17.99 47.07 1.54
CA GLU A 382 19.12 47.78 2.16
C GLU A 382 19.40 49.14 1.51
N ASN A 383 19.33 49.24 0.18
CA ASN A 383 19.54 50.50 -0.52
C ASN A 383 18.43 51.54 -0.24
N ASP A 384 17.18 51.10 -0.13
CA ASP A 384 16.03 51.96 0.21
C ASP A 384 16.14 52.44 1.67
N ASN A 385 16.55 51.57 2.60
CA ASN A 385 16.86 51.98 3.98
C ASN A 385 18.07 52.93 4.06
N ALA A 386 19.12 52.71 3.25
CA ALA A 386 20.27 53.60 3.17
C ALA A 386 19.91 54.96 2.55
N PHE A 387 19.01 55.00 1.57
CA PHE A 387 18.45 56.22 1.00
C PHE A 387 17.68 57.01 2.06
N LEU A 388 16.73 56.38 2.76
CA LEU A 388 15.95 56.99 3.84
C LEU A 388 16.86 57.52 4.97
N ALA A 389 17.87 56.75 5.38
CA ALA A 389 18.83 57.16 6.40
C ALA A 389 19.77 58.31 5.95
N ASN A 390 19.88 58.58 4.65
CA ASN A 390 20.61 59.72 4.10
C ASN A 390 19.70 60.92 3.85
N GLU A 391 18.45 60.70 3.44
CA GLU A 391 17.41 61.72 3.33
C GLU A 391 17.09 62.33 4.70
N GLU A 392 16.97 61.52 5.76
CA GLU A 392 16.79 62.01 7.14
C GLU A 392 17.97 62.87 7.60
N LYS A 393 19.22 62.51 7.22
CA LYS A 393 20.42 63.34 7.48
C LYS A 393 20.44 64.62 6.67
N ALA A 394 19.93 64.60 5.43
CA ALA A 394 19.81 65.78 4.58
C ALA A 394 18.78 66.76 5.16
N ILE A 395 17.59 66.28 5.56
CA ILE A 395 16.55 67.07 6.21
C ILE A 395 17.06 67.67 7.52
N LYS A 396 17.79 66.91 8.35
CA LYS A 396 18.42 67.44 9.57
C LYS A 396 19.48 68.50 9.31
N LYS A 397 20.21 68.43 8.19
CA LYS A 397 21.13 69.50 7.76
C LYS A 397 20.39 70.73 7.23
N GLN A 398 19.32 70.54 6.47
CA GLN A 398 18.50 71.64 5.94
C GLN A 398 17.88 72.47 7.07
N ALA A 399 17.21 71.80 8.02
CA ALA A 399 16.63 72.45 9.19
C ALA A 399 17.66 73.20 10.06
N PHE A 400 18.92 72.77 10.08
CA PHE A 400 20.02 73.49 10.76
C PHE A 400 20.47 74.74 10.01
N MET A 401 20.34 74.80 8.67
CA MET A 401 20.58 76.03 7.90
C MET A 401 19.40 76.99 8.05
N ASP A 402 18.16 76.49 7.96
CA ASP A 402 16.95 77.30 8.06
C ASP A 402 16.86 78.01 9.44
N GLN A 403 17.16 77.30 10.54
CA GLN A 403 17.25 77.89 11.90
C GLN A 403 18.32 78.98 12.07
N ASN A 404 19.32 79.04 11.19
CA ASN A 404 20.31 80.13 11.19
C ASN A 404 19.88 81.34 10.35
N MET A 405 18.94 81.19 9.41
CA MET A 405 18.35 82.31 8.66
C MET A 405 17.25 83.02 9.45
N ASP A 406 16.37 82.29 10.14
CA ASP A 406 15.25 82.86 10.92
C ASP A 406 15.67 83.58 12.21
N ARG A 407 16.96 83.58 12.55
CA ARG A 407 17.49 84.25 13.75
C ARG A 407 17.54 85.79 13.66
N ALA A 408 17.01 86.36 12.59
CA ALA A 408 17.07 87.78 12.23
C ALA A 408 15.74 88.56 12.35
N SER A 409 14.75 88.07 13.12
CA SER A 409 13.60 88.89 13.57
C SER A 409 13.02 88.47 14.93
N ARG A 410 12.16 89.31 15.52
CA ARG A 410 11.96 89.38 16.99
C ARG A 410 10.53 89.02 17.45
N ARG A 411 10.42 88.04 18.38
CA ARG A 411 9.67 88.05 19.68
C ARG A 411 8.14 88.41 19.73
N PRO A 412 7.40 88.09 20.83
CA PRO A 412 7.33 86.84 21.64
C PRO A 412 5.87 86.46 22.09
N PHE A 413 5.71 85.44 22.97
CA PHE A 413 4.43 84.94 23.60
C PHE A 413 3.43 84.25 22.63
N SER A 414 2.51 83.34 23.00
CA SER A 414 2.27 82.43 24.15
C SER A 414 0.95 81.66 23.89
N SER A 415 0.67 80.39 24.23
CA SER A 415 1.39 79.27 24.88
C SER A 415 0.96 77.93 24.18
N SER A 416 0.73 76.72 24.69
CA SER A 416 0.63 76.13 26.05
C SER A 416 0.76 74.58 26.05
N ALA A 417 0.76 73.98 27.25
CA ALA A 417 0.31 72.61 27.58
C ALA A 417 0.79 71.37 26.78
N SER A 418 1.99 70.90 27.16
CA SER A 418 2.22 69.55 27.73
C SER A 418 2.69 68.35 26.87
N ARG A 419 3.46 67.49 27.57
CA ARG A 419 3.87 66.09 27.28
C ARG A 419 4.82 65.81 26.10
N PHE A 420 6.10 65.72 26.45
CA PHE A 420 6.98 64.66 25.92
C PHE A 420 6.28 63.29 25.99
N GLN A 421 6.35 62.52 24.90
CA GLN A 421 6.34 61.05 24.96
C GLN A 421 7.35 60.48 23.95
N SER A 422 7.99 59.39 24.38
CA SER A 422 9.09 58.67 23.71
C SER A 422 8.75 58.19 22.30
N ASP A 423 9.80 57.99 21.49
CA ASP A 423 9.77 57.23 20.25
C ASP A 423 9.01 55.90 20.39
N LYS A 424 8.06 55.66 19.48
CA LYS A 424 7.60 54.34 19.05
C LYS A 424 6.96 54.49 17.66
N PHE A 425 7.45 53.72 16.70
CA PHE A 425 7.02 53.82 15.29
C PHE A 425 5.50 53.65 15.13
N SER A 426 4.86 54.61 14.48
CA SER A 426 3.41 54.66 14.34
C SER A 426 2.93 53.78 13.17
N PHE A 427 2.52 52.55 13.49
CA PHE A 427 1.96 51.59 12.51
C PHE A 427 0.66 52.06 11.82
N GLN A 428 0.13 53.23 12.21
CA GLN A 428 -1.04 53.90 11.65
C GLN A 428 -1.09 53.85 10.10
N ARG A 429 0.01 54.17 9.41
CA ARG A 429 0.07 54.20 7.94
C ARG A 429 -0.07 52.81 7.31
N PHE A 430 0.51 51.78 7.91
CA PHE A 430 0.35 50.40 7.45
C PHE A 430 -1.10 49.93 7.57
N TYR A 431 -1.77 50.24 8.69
CA TYR A 431 -3.20 49.96 8.84
C TYR A 431 -4.07 50.71 7.84
N THR A 432 -3.75 51.97 7.49
CA THR A 432 -4.50 52.70 6.44
C THR A 432 -4.36 52.02 5.08
N SER A 433 -3.13 51.66 4.68
CA SER A 433 -2.84 50.96 3.41
C SER A 433 -3.52 49.60 3.34
N TRP A 434 -3.37 48.74 4.37
CA TRP A 434 -3.98 47.41 4.39
C TRP A 434 -5.51 47.47 4.41
N ASN A 435 -6.10 48.47 5.05
CA ASN A 435 -7.56 48.64 5.07
C ASN A 435 -8.10 49.14 3.71
N GLN A 436 -7.34 49.95 2.97
CA GLN A 436 -7.67 50.29 1.57
C GLN A 436 -7.58 49.06 0.67
N GLU A 437 -6.52 48.25 0.77
CA GLU A 437 -6.31 47.06 -0.06
C GLU A 437 -7.35 45.95 0.24
N ALA A 438 -7.66 45.71 1.52
CA ALA A 438 -8.76 44.84 1.93
C ALA A 438 -10.14 45.34 1.44
N THR A 439 -10.33 46.66 1.36
CA THR A 439 -11.55 47.25 0.76
C THR A 439 -11.58 47.03 -0.75
N SER A 440 -10.44 47.19 -1.44
CA SER A 440 -10.31 46.92 -2.88
C SER A 440 -10.68 45.48 -3.24
N HIS A 441 -10.06 44.49 -2.55
CA HIS A 441 -10.39 43.07 -2.71
C HIS A 441 -11.86 42.75 -2.37
N LYS A 442 -12.48 43.50 -1.43
CA LYS A 442 -13.91 43.36 -1.13
C LYS A 442 -14.79 43.85 -2.29
N SER A 443 -14.46 45.00 -2.90
CA SER A 443 -15.16 45.51 -4.08
C SER A 443 -14.99 44.62 -5.32
N GLU A 444 -13.79 44.11 -5.59
CA GLU A 444 -13.57 43.14 -6.67
C GLU A 444 -14.38 41.86 -6.45
N ARG A 445 -14.39 41.34 -5.23
CA ARG A 445 -15.18 40.15 -4.87
C ARG A 445 -16.69 40.37 -4.95
N GLN A 446 -17.17 41.61 -4.75
CA GLN A 446 -18.57 41.96 -5.02
C GLN A 446 -18.85 42.03 -6.52
N GLN A 447 -18.03 42.73 -7.32
CA GLN A 447 -18.19 42.77 -8.78
C GLN A 447 -18.12 41.38 -9.43
N TYR A 448 -17.26 40.48 -8.94
CA TYR A 448 -17.19 39.10 -9.40
C TYR A 448 -18.48 38.32 -9.08
N LYS A 449 -19.08 38.58 -7.90
CA LYS A 449 -20.35 37.96 -7.47
C LYS A 449 -21.57 38.53 -8.21
N GLU A 450 -21.52 39.79 -8.62
CA GLU A 450 -22.57 40.43 -9.42
C GLU A 450 -22.50 40.00 -10.90
N LYS A 451 -21.30 39.74 -11.44
CA LYS A 451 -21.11 39.22 -12.81
C LYS A 451 -21.39 37.71 -12.97
N CYS A 452 -21.65 36.99 -11.88
CA CYS A 452 -22.03 35.57 -11.89
C CYS A 452 -23.18 35.30 -10.91
N PRO A 453 -24.45 35.53 -11.32
CA PRO A 453 -25.61 35.30 -10.47
C PRO A 453 -25.77 33.80 -10.14
N SER A 454 -25.60 33.47 -8.86
CA SER A 454 -25.83 32.12 -8.34
C SER A 454 -27.33 31.82 -8.24
N SER A 455 -27.88 31.12 -9.23
CA SER A 455 -29.26 30.59 -9.16
C SER A 455 -29.31 29.28 -8.36
N THR A 456 -30.34 29.14 -7.52
CA THR A 456 -30.60 27.96 -6.69
C THR A 456 -31.16 26.78 -7.51
N GLY A 457 -30.87 25.55 -7.07
CA GLY A 457 -31.50 24.33 -7.60
C GLY A 457 -32.95 24.13 -7.09
N PRO A 458 -33.61 22.97 -7.35
CA PRO A 458 -32.98 21.65 -7.58
C PRO A 458 -33.61 20.77 -8.70
N SER A 459 -33.14 19.52 -8.76
CA SER A 459 -33.79 18.31 -9.32
C SER A 459 -33.81 18.03 -10.84
N PHE A 460 -33.23 16.86 -11.18
CA PHE A 460 -33.55 15.94 -12.28
C PHE A 460 -33.85 16.48 -13.71
N SER A 461 -32.84 16.38 -14.58
CA SER A 461 -33.03 15.81 -15.92
C SER A 461 -31.72 15.25 -16.48
N GLN A 462 -31.73 14.02 -17.02
CA GLN A 462 -30.60 13.50 -17.79
C GLN A 462 -30.63 14.11 -19.20
N ARG A 463 -29.66 14.97 -19.52
CA ARG A 463 -29.32 15.29 -20.91
C ARG A 463 -27.81 15.25 -21.10
N PHE A 464 -27.35 14.31 -21.92
CA PHE A 464 -25.96 14.20 -22.33
C PHE A 464 -25.57 15.46 -23.14
N PHE A 465 -24.64 16.25 -22.62
CA PHE A 465 -23.94 17.24 -23.45
C PHE A 465 -22.84 16.50 -24.22
N VAL A 466 -23.15 16.07 -25.44
CA VAL A 466 -22.16 15.55 -26.40
C VAL A 466 -21.51 16.76 -27.08
N PRO A 467 -20.22 17.06 -26.86
CA PRO A 467 -19.58 18.20 -27.53
C PRO A 467 -19.43 17.92 -29.03
N PRO A 468 -19.68 18.90 -29.91
CA PRO A 468 -19.52 18.70 -31.35
C PRO A 468 -18.03 18.57 -31.73
N THR A 469 -17.72 17.49 -32.44
CA THR A 469 -16.40 17.13 -33.04
C THR A 469 -15.24 16.87 -32.08
N PHE A 470 -14.67 15.66 -32.15
CA PHE A 470 -13.41 15.31 -31.50
C PHE A 470 -12.23 16.07 -32.13
N ARG A 471 -11.77 17.15 -31.50
CA ARG A 471 -10.39 17.62 -31.67
C ARG A 471 -9.54 17.11 -30.51
N SER A 472 -8.56 16.25 -30.81
CA SER A 472 -7.60 15.79 -29.81
C SER A 472 -6.69 16.95 -29.41
N VAL A 473 -6.66 17.29 -28.12
CA VAL A 473 -5.81 18.36 -27.59
C VAL A 473 -4.46 17.78 -27.16
N GLY A 474 -3.37 18.38 -27.62
CA GLY A 474 -2.01 17.99 -27.25
C GLY A 474 -1.72 18.12 -25.76
N ASN A 475 -0.82 17.27 -25.24
CA ASN A 475 -0.31 17.33 -23.87
C ASN A 475 1.20 17.67 -23.90
N PRO A 476 1.57 18.96 -23.92
CA PRO A 476 2.96 19.38 -24.03
C PRO A 476 3.79 19.06 -22.77
N VAL A 477 3.15 18.83 -21.62
CA VAL A 477 3.82 18.44 -20.37
C VAL A 477 4.31 16.98 -20.45
N GLU A 478 3.44 16.05 -20.85
CA GLU A 478 3.85 14.66 -21.09
C GLU A 478 4.80 14.57 -22.29
N ALA A 479 4.58 15.30 -23.38
CA ALA A 479 5.52 15.34 -24.51
C ALA A 479 6.96 15.66 -24.05
N ARG A 480 7.14 16.73 -23.26
CA ARG A 480 8.45 17.07 -22.66
C ARG A 480 8.98 15.99 -21.71
N ARG A 481 8.13 15.28 -20.97
CA ARG A 481 8.52 14.18 -20.07
C ARG A 481 9.06 12.98 -20.85
N TRP A 482 8.34 12.51 -21.87
CA TRP A 482 8.74 11.38 -22.71
C TRP A 482 10.00 11.71 -23.52
N LEU A 483 10.09 12.92 -24.07
CA LEU A 483 11.25 13.40 -24.83
C LEU A 483 12.53 13.47 -23.98
N ARG A 484 12.44 13.89 -22.71
CA ARG A 484 13.57 13.85 -21.77
C ARG A 484 14.12 12.43 -21.57
N GLN A 485 13.26 11.42 -21.52
CA GLN A 485 13.70 10.03 -21.41
C GLN A 485 14.28 9.51 -22.74
N ALA A 486 13.74 9.91 -23.89
CA ALA A 486 14.33 9.60 -25.20
C ALA A 486 15.77 10.14 -25.33
N ARG A 487 15.98 11.41 -24.97
CA ARG A 487 17.32 12.05 -24.88
C ARG A 487 18.25 11.30 -23.95
N ALA A 488 17.78 10.90 -22.76
CA ALA A 488 18.57 10.14 -21.80
C ALA A 488 18.97 8.76 -22.35
N ASN A 489 18.07 8.06 -23.05
CA ASN A 489 18.35 6.76 -23.67
C ASN A 489 19.43 6.89 -24.77
N PHE A 490 19.33 7.91 -25.64
CA PHE A 490 20.32 8.15 -26.70
C PHE A 490 21.69 8.54 -26.13
N SER A 491 21.72 9.46 -25.14
CA SER A 491 22.95 9.81 -24.41
C SER A 491 23.60 8.56 -23.79
N ALA A 492 22.80 7.68 -23.19
CA ALA A 492 23.29 6.44 -22.59
C ALA A 492 23.76 5.38 -23.60
N ALA A 493 23.42 5.48 -24.89
CA ALA A 493 23.92 4.57 -25.94
C ALA A 493 25.42 4.81 -26.20
N ARG A 494 25.87 6.07 -26.13
CA ARG A 494 27.28 6.45 -26.25
C ARG A 494 28.18 5.82 -25.18
N ASN A 495 27.61 5.38 -24.06
CA ASN A 495 28.36 4.75 -22.97
C ASN A 495 28.85 3.33 -23.30
N ASP A 496 28.27 2.66 -24.30
CA ASP A 496 28.57 1.27 -24.66
C ASP A 496 29.40 1.17 -25.96
N LEU A 497 29.54 2.28 -26.69
CA LEU A 497 30.27 2.36 -27.95
C LEU A 497 31.75 1.97 -27.75
N HIS A 498 32.28 1.15 -28.66
CA HIS A 498 33.64 0.58 -28.61
C HIS A 498 33.93 -0.32 -27.38
N LYS A 499 32.93 -0.78 -26.63
CA LYS A 499 33.10 -1.68 -25.47
C LYS A 499 32.66 -3.13 -25.71
N ASN A 500 32.56 -3.55 -26.97
CA ASN A 500 32.00 -4.84 -27.38
C ASN A 500 30.59 -5.07 -26.76
N ALA A 501 29.73 -4.06 -26.89
CA ALA A 501 28.38 -3.99 -26.34
C ALA A 501 27.41 -3.32 -27.34
N ASN A 502 27.59 -3.62 -28.62
CA ASN A 502 26.91 -2.99 -29.75
C ASN A 502 25.39 -3.27 -29.76
N GLU A 503 24.96 -4.41 -29.22
CA GLU A 503 23.56 -4.75 -28.99
C GLU A 503 22.87 -3.77 -28.03
N TRP A 504 23.60 -3.26 -27.03
CA TRP A 504 23.09 -2.27 -26.08
C TRP A 504 23.05 -0.87 -26.68
N VAL A 505 24.01 -0.50 -27.53
CA VAL A 505 23.93 0.72 -28.37
C VAL A 505 22.64 0.67 -29.20
N CYS A 506 22.43 -0.41 -29.95
CA CYS A 506 21.25 -0.62 -30.79
C CYS A 506 19.94 -0.60 -29.99
N PHE A 507 19.87 -1.31 -28.86
CA PHE A 507 18.66 -1.35 -28.02
C PHE A 507 18.32 0.00 -27.37
N LYS A 508 19.33 0.76 -26.93
CA LYS A 508 19.14 2.11 -26.37
C LYS A 508 18.70 3.11 -27.44
N CYS A 509 19.23 2.99 -28.66
CA CYS A 509 18.77 3.72 -29.84
C CYS A 509 17.30 3.41 -30.19
N TYR A 510 16.93 2.13 -30.27
CA TYR A 510 15.54 1.69 -30.47
C TYR A 510 14.58 2.30 -29.44
N LEU A 511 14.95 2.22 -28.15
CA LEU A 511 14.15 2.81 -27.07
C LEU A 511 14.11 4.35 -27.15
N SER A 512 15.17 5.02 -27.57
CA SER A 512 15.15 6.47 -27.79
C SER A 512 14.14 6.84 -28.87
N THR A 513 14.26 6.24 -30.05
CA THR A 513 13.33 6.41 -31.19
C THR A 513 11.89 6.14 -30.79
N LYS A 514 11.60 5.01 -30.13
CA LYS A 514 10.23 4.69 -29.68
C LYS A 514 9.66 5.73 -28.71
N LEU A 515 10.46 6.21 -27.75
CA LEU A 515 9.99 7.18 -26.76
C LEU A 515 9.86 8.61 -27.34
N ALA A 516 10.63 8.98 -28.35
CA ALA A 516 10.49 10.26 -29.05
C ALA A 516 9.24 10.29 -29.96
N LEU A 517 8.93 9.17 -30.62
CA LEU A 517 7.67 9.02 -31.38
C LEU A 517 6.46 9.15 -30.43
N ILE A 518 6.48 8.45 -29.29
CA ILE A 518 5.46 8.60 -28.24
C ILE A 518 5.35 10.06 -27.78
N ALA A 519 6.47 10.78 -27.61
CA ALA A 519 6.46 12.20 -27.23
C ALA A 519 5.78 13.11 -28.28
N ALA A 520 6.01 12.85 -29.58
CA ALA A 520 5.37 13.61 -30.66
C ALA A 520 3.86 13.34 -30.77
N ASP A 521 3.43 12.09 -30.55
CA ASP A 521 2.01 11.73 -30.53
C ASP A 521 1.29 12.34 -29.29
N TYR A 522 1.94 12.36 -28.12
CA TYR A 522 1.47 13.14 -26.97
C TYR A 522 1.38 14.65 -27.27
N ALA A 523 2.33 15.23 -28.00
CA ALA A 523 2.32 16.65 -28.36
C ALA A 523 1.14 17.05 -29.26
N VAL A 524 0.63 16.13 -30.10
CA VAL A 524 -0.50 16.40 -31.01
C VAL A 524 -1.83 15.91 -30.47
N LYS A 525 -1.90 14.69 -29.93
CA LYS A 525 -3.16 14.01 -29.57
C LYS A 525 -3.42 13.91 -28.07
N GLY A 526 -2.45 14.26 -27.22
CA GLY A 526 -2.55 14.20 -25.76
C GLY A 526 -2.50 12.78 -25.16
N LYS A 527 -2.38 11.76 -26.02
CA LYS A 527 -2.28 10.34 -25.72
C LYS A 527 -1.44 9.66 -26.79
N SER A 528 -0.84 8.51 -26.46
CA SER A 528 -0.15 7.64 -27.41
C SER A 528 -0.30 6.18 -27.02
N ASP A 529 -0.25 5.29 -28.01
CA ASP A 529 -0.24 3.84 -27.83
C ASP A 529 1.20 3.34 -27.68
N LYS A 530 1.44 2.47 -26.69
CA LYS A 530 2.77 1.96 -26.33
C LYS A 530 3.06 0.59 -26.91
N ASP A 531 2.06 -0.14 -27.38
CA ASP A 531 2.21 -1.51 -27.86
C ASP A 531 2.40 -1.57 -29.38
N VAL A 532 2.06 -0.48 -30.08
CA VAL A 532 2.41 -0.24 -31.49
C VAL A 532 3.94 -0.23 -31.70
N LYS A 533 4.40 -0.79 -32.83
CA LYS A 533 5.82 -0.79 -33.26
C LYS A 533 6.25 0.61 -33.75
N PRO A 534 7.53 1.00 -33.61
CA PRO A 534 8.03 2.31 -34.04
C PRO A 534 7.63 2.69 -35.47
N ALA A 535 7.85 1.84 -36.48
CA ALA A 535 7.48 2.16 -37.87
C ALA A 535 5.96 2.47 -38.05
N ALA A 536 5.08 1.70 -37.41
CA ALA A 536 3.62 1.89 -37.47
C ALA A 536 3.11 3.04 -36.58
N LEU A 537 3.95 3.58 -35.70
CA LEU A 537 3.69 4.83 -34.97
C LEU A 537 4.23 6.04 -35.74
N ALA A 538 5.39 5.90 -36.39
CA ALA A 538 5.99 6.91 -37.26
C ALA A 538 5.07 7.31 -38.43
N GLN A 539 4.47 6.32 -39.12
CA GLN A 539 3.50 6.56 -40.20
C GLN A 539 2.35 7.48 -39.76
N LYS A 540 1.78 7.22 -38.58
CA LYS A 540 0.69 8.04 -38.02
C LYS A 540 1.14 9.43 -37.61
N ILE A 541 2.41 9.61 -37.26
CA ILE A 541 3.00 10.88 -36.80
C ILE A 541 3.41 11.76 -37.98
N GLU A 542 3.88 11.16 -39.07
CA GLU A 542 4.23 11.86 -40.31
C GLU A 542 3.02 12.59 -40.92
N GLU A 543 1.82 11.98 -40.83
CA GLU A 543 0.53 12.61 -41.17
C GLU A 543 0.23 13.91 -40.40
N TYR A 544 0.91 14.21 -39.28
CA TYR A 544 0.63 15.40 -38.47
C TYR A 544 1.31 16.68 -39.00
N SER A 545 2.34 16.58 -39.84
CA SER A 545 3.02 17.74 -40.42
C SER A 545 3.97 17.37 -41.56
N GLN A 546 3.97 18.18 -42.62
CA GLN A 546 4.97 18.12 -43.70
C GLN A 546 6.43 18.28 -43.20
N GLN A 547 6.66 18.86 -42.02
CA GLN A 547 7.99 18.91 -41.39
C GLN A 547 8.54 17.54 -40.99
N LEU A 548 7.69 16.51 -40.98
CA LEU A 548 8.02 15.14 -40.59
C LEU A 548 8.16 14.21 -41.80
N GLU A 549 8.14 14.73 -43.02
CA GLU A 549 8.32 13.96 -44.25
C GLU A 549 9.59 13.06 -44.18
N GLY A 550 9.43 11.81 -44.60
CA GLY A 550 10.45 10.76 -44.54
C GLY A 550 10.65 10.12 -43.17
N LEU A 551 9.98 10.57 -42.09
CA LEU A 551 10.12 10.00 -40.73
C LEU A 551 9.87 8.49 -40.70
N THR A 552 8.90 8.00 -41.46
CA THR A 552 8.60 6.56 -41.57
C THR A 552 9.76 5.81 -42.20
N ASN A 553 10.39 6.38 -43.23
CA ASN A 553 11.55 5.78 -43.89
C ASN A 553 12.79 5.79 -42.98
N ASP A 554 13.00 6.87 -42.22
CA ASP A 554 14.09 6.97 -41.23
C ASP A 554 13.95 5.87 -40.16
N VAL A 555 12.74 5.68 -39.64
CA VAL A 555 12.44 4.67 -38.60
C VAL A 555 12.45 3.24 -39.16
N GLN A 556 11.96 3.02 -40.38
CA GLN A 556 12.09 1.73 -41.06
C GLN A 556 13.55 1.37 -41.35
N THR A 557 14.41 2.36 -41.66
CA THR A 557 15.86 2.14 -41.84
C THR A 557 16.51 1.65 -40.55
N LEU A 558 16.08 2.14 -39.39
CA LEU A 558 16.52 1.65 -38.08
C LEU A 558 16.08 0.19 -37.86
N GLU A 559 14.82 -0.15 -38.13
CA GLU A 559 14.33 -1.55 -38.03
C GLU A 559 15.03 -2.48 -39.06
N ALA A 560 15.43 -1.96 -40.23
CA ALA A 560 16.12 -2.70 -41.30
C ALA A 560 17.56 -3.11 -40.95
N TYR A 561 18.26 -2.39 -40.06
CA TYR A 561 19.51 -2.85 -39.44
C TYR A 561 19.30 -4.06 -38.49
N GLY A 562 18.10 -4.64 -38.44
CA GLY A 562 17.76 -5.77 -37.58
C GLY A 562 17.58 -5.38 -36.10
N VAL A 563 17.40 -4.08 -35.84
CA VAL A 563 17.26 -3.50 -34.51
C VAL A 563 15.78 -3.47 -34.12
N ASP A 564 15.35 -4.44 -33.33
CA ASP A 564 14.04 -4.47 -32.69
C ASP A 564 14.15 -4.76 -31.19
N SER A 565 13.02 -4.73 -30.47
CA SER A 565 12.99 -4.91 -29.02
C SER A 565 13.34 -6.32 -28.53
N LEU A 566 13.55 -7.29 -29.42
CA LEU A 566 13.71 -8.71 -29.09
C LEU A 566 15.07 -9.27 -29.56
N LYS A 567 15.44 -9.07 -30.84
CA LYS A 567 16.71 -9.56 -31.43
C LYS A 567 17.96 -8.94 -30.81
N THR A 568 17.83 -7.80 -30.14
CA THR A 568 18.91 -7.17 -29.36
C THR A 568 19.08 -7.78 -27.95
N ARG A 569 18.25 -8.76 -27.55
CA ARG A 569 18.21 -9.29 -26.18
C ARG A 569 18.14 -10.82 -26.06
N TYR A 570 17.59 -11.52 -27.05
CA TYR A 570 17.22 -12.94 -26.95
C TYR A 570 17.93 -13.80 -28.02
N PRO A 571 18.84 -14.73 -27.66
CA PRO A 571 19.57 -15.57 -28.61
C PRO A 571 18.70 -16.54 -29.42
N ASP A 572 17.58 -17.01 -28.88
CA ASP A 572 16.65 -17.94 -29.53
C ASP A 572 15.96 -17.35 -30.78
N LEU A 573 16.03 -16.04 -30.96
CA LEU A 573 15.53 -15.32 -32.14
C LEU A 573 16.62 -15.09 -33.21
N LEU A 574 17.81 -15.64 -33.01
CA LEU A 574 18.98 -15.50 -33.87
C LEU A 574 19.40 -16.87 -34.45
N PRO A 575 20.10 -16.93 -35.60
CA PRO A 575 20.64 -18.18 -36.11
C PRO A 575 21.70 -18.75 -35.15
N PHE A 576 21.49 -19.98 -34.67
CA PHE A 576 22.48 -20.69 -33.84
C PHE A 576 23.85 -20.74 -34.57
N PRO A 577 24.98 -20.44 -33.89
CA PRO A 577 25.14 -20.23 -32.44
C PRO A 577 25.13 -18.76 -31.98
N GLN A 578 24.68 -17.80 -32.81
CA GLN A 578 24.81 -16.36 -32.51
C GLN A 578 24.09 -15.92 -31.24
N ILE A 579 24.76 -15.10 -30.42
CA ILE A 579 24.13 -14.28 -29.38
C ILE A 579 23.99 -12.81 -29.85
N PRO A 580 23.14 -11.98 -29.22
CA PRO A 580 22.97 -10.58 -29.61
C PRO A 580 24.27 -9.77 -29.65
N ASN A 581 25.24 -10.10 -28.81
CA ASN A 581 26.56 -9.45 -28.77
C ASN A 581 27.35 -9.64 -30.09
N ASP A 582 27.26 -10.82 -30.72
CA ASP A 582 27.92 -11.12 -31.99
C ASP A 582 27.22 -10.44 -33.20
N ARG A 583 25.93 -10.15 -33.05
CA ARG A 583 25.03 -9.79 -34.16
C ARG A 583 25.29 -8.40 -34.73
N PHE A 584 25.75 -7.45 -33.92
CA PHE A 584 25.84 -6.04 -34.30
C PHE A 584 27.31 -5.62 -34.35
N THR A 585 27.81 -5.33 -35.55
CA THR A 585 29.16 -4.79 -35.72
C THR A 585 29.24 -3.33 -35.26
N SER A 586 30.45 -2.82 -35.04
CA SER A 586 30.66 -1.43 -34.60
C SER A 586 30.19 -0.43 -35.67
N GLU A 587 30.28 -0.79 -36.94
CA GLU A 587 29.80 -0.01 -38.08
C GLU A 587 28.27 0.09 -38.07
N VAL A 588 27.58 -1.03 -37.83
CA VAL A 588 26.11 -1.06 -37.66
C VAL A 588 25.71 -0.22 -36.44
N ALA A 589 26.40 -0.35 -35.31
CA ALA A 589 26.12 0.44 -34.12
C ALA A 589 26.30 1.96 -34.37
N MET A 590 27.33 2.37 -35.11
CA MET A 590 27.53 3.76 -35.51
C MET A 590 26.40 4.26 -36.44
N ARG A 591 26.05 3.50 -37.50
CA ARG A 591 24.93 3.87 -38.40
C ARG A 591 23.59 3.96 -37.67
N VAL A 592 23.32 3.06 -36.73
CA VAL A 592 22.11 3.10 -35.90
C VAL A 592 22.09 4.33 -34.99
N MET A 593 23.24 4.77 -34.44
CA MET A 593 23.31 6.05 -33.72
C MET A 593 23.09 7.26 -34.64
N GLU A 594 23.65 7.28 -35.85
CA GLU A 594 23.45 8.35 -36.84
C GLU A 594 21.97 8.48 -37.24
N CYS A 595 21.32 7.37 -37.65
CA CYS A 595 19.89 7.36 -37.96
C CYS A 595 19.04 7.81 -36.77
N THR A 596 19.38 7.37 -35.55
CA THR A 596 18.68 7.79 -34.33
C THR A 596 18.85 9.30 -34.09
N ALA A 597 20.03 9.87 -34.30
CA ALA A 597 20.26 11.30 -34.16
C ALA A 597 19.36 12.11 -35.10
N CYS A 598 19.26 11.71 -36.37
CA CYS A 598 18.39 12.36 -37.37
C CYS A 598 16.91 12.31 -36.95
N ILE A 599 16.42 11.14 -36.52
CA ILE A 599 15.03 10.96 -36.05
C ILE A 599 14.76 11.85 -34.83
N ILE A 600 15.67 11.86 -33.85
CA ILE A 600 15.53 12.65 -32.63
C ILE A 600 15.51 14.15 -32.96
N ILE A 601 16.42 14.65 -33.80
CA ILE A 601 16.45 16.07 -34.19
C ILE A 601 15.17 16.47 -34.95
N LYS A 602 14.69 15.65 -35.89
CA LYS A 602 13.44 15.88 -36.64
C LYS A 602 12.23 15.98 -35.70
N LEU A 603 12.10 15.04 -34.76
CA LEU A 603 11.01 15.04 -33.78
C LEU A 603 11.13 16.15 -32.73
N GLU A 604 12.34 16.49 -32.28
CA GLU A 604 12.57 17.57 -31.32
C GLU A 604 12.21 18.95 -31.89
N ASN A 605 12.55 19.21 -33.14
CA ASN A 605 12.22 20.46 -33.82
C ASN A 605 10.71 20.60 -34.04
N PHE A 606 10.02 19.49 -34.33
CA PHE A 606 8.55 19.45 -34.42
C PHE A 606 7.88 19.67 -33.06
N ILE A 607 8.29 18.96 -32.01
CA ILE A 607 7.70 19.09 -30.67
C ILE A 607 7.89 20.51 -30.13
N GLN A 608 9.04 21.16 -30.36
CA GLN A 608 9.29 22.55 -29.95
C GLN A 608 8.36 23.58 -30.62
N GLN A 609 7.73 23.26 -31.76
CA GLN A 609 6.72 24.10 -32.41
C GLN A 609 5.27 23.78 -31.99
N LYS A 610 5.08 22.81 -31.09
CA LYS A 610 3.77 22.38 -30.54
C LYS A 610 3.68 22.53 -29.02
N VAL A 611 4.72 23.08 -28.38
CA VAL A 611 4.98 23.10 -26.93
C VAL A 611 4.74 24.45 -26.29
#